data_AF-A0A7S2RW47-F1
#
_entry.id   AF-A0A7S2RW47-F1
#
_cell.length_a   1.000
_cell.length_b   1.000
_cell.length_c   1.000
_cell.angle_alpha   90.00
_cell.angle_beta   90.00
_cell.angle_gamma   90.00
#
_symmetry.space_group_name_H-M   'P 1'
#
loop_
_entity.id
_entity.type
_entity.pdbx_description
1 polymer ?
#
loop_
_entity_poly.entity_id
_entity_poly.type
_entity_poly.pdbx_seq_one_letter_code
_entity_poly.pdbx_strand_id
1 'polypeptide(L)'
;DNDNDNDNKKGKHPFANFSWGNIHSLKTVPEANGVNVMEKLRQFYDQYYYAQNMSLVVIGAYTLDELERQVLKCFQIVPSLPRYNHNQNKDDQTSSSLAIQRNNANTWDVSIQNDPIANLGMPFSTSSLAKIYRVIPVKERHNLTITWQVPPQKENWKSKPCDYLAHF
;
A
#
# COMPACT_ATOMS: atom_id res chain seq x y z
N ASP A 1 -25.12 14.57 26.65
CA ASP A 1 -26.06 13.48 26.31
C ASP A 1 -26.76 13.70 24.99
N ASN A 2 -26.06 13.39 23.90
CA ASN A 2 -26.56 12.77 22.66
C ASN A 2 -25.40 12.77 21.65
N ASP A 3 -24.35 11.99 21.92
CA ASP A 3 -23.38 11.64 20.89
C ASP A 3 -23.91 10.39 20.19
N ASN A 4 -24.36 10.59 18.95
CA ASN A 4 -24.80 9.52 18.06
C ASN A 4 -23.65 8.53 17.83
N ASP A 5 -23.72 7.38 18.50
CA ASP A 5 -22.94 6.16 18.29
C ASP A 5 -23.18 5.52 16.91
N ASN A 6 -23.03 6.28 15.83
CA ASN A 6 -23.20 5.80 14.45
C ASN A 6 -21.92 5.86 13.60
N ASP A 7 -20.80 6.31 14.18
CA ASP A 7 -19.48 6.30 13.52
C ASP A 7 -18.76 4.93 13.61
N ASN A 8 -19.37 3.94 14.26
CA ASN A 8 -18.76 2.63 14.53
C ASN A 8 -18.87 1.62 13.36
N LYS A 9 -19.07 2.12 12.13
CA LYS A 9 -19.11 1.31 10.88
C LYS A 9 -18.25 1.87 9.75
N LYS A 10 -17.33 2.81 10.02
CA LYS A 10 -16.26 3.12 9.06
C LYS A 10 -15.06 2.24 9.34
N GLY A 11 -14.73 1.36 8.40
CA GLY A 11 -13.61 0.44 8.49
C GLY A 11 -12.36 1.17 8.95
N LYS A 12 -11.73 0.67 10.02
CA LYS A 12 -10.52 1.21 10.63
C LYS A 12 -9.48 1.52 9.54
N HIS A 13 -8.93 2.74 9.53
CA HIS A 13 -7.91 3.13 8.56
C HIS A 13 -6.69 2.17 8.62
N PRO A 14 -6.12 1.71 7.49
CA PRO A 14 -5.05 0.71 7.46
C PRO A 14 -3.76 1.17 8.17
N PHE A 15 -3.61 2.47 8.41
CA PHE A 15 -2.55 3.06 9.24
C PHE A 15 -2.50 2.45 10.66
N ALA A 16 -3.63 1.97 11.18
CA ALA A 16 -3.70 1.35 12.50
C ALA A 16 -3.45 -0.17 12.50
N ASN A 17 -3.03 -0.74 11.37
CA ASN A 17 -2.70 -2.17 11.25
C ASN A 17 -1.28 -2.43 11.74
N PHE A 18 -1.06 -3.64 12.28
CA PHE A 18 0.26 -4.10 12.68
C PHE A 18 0.96 -4.77 11.49
N SER A 19 1.87 -4.03 10.83
CA SER A 19 2.43 -4.43 9.52
C SER A 19 3.50 -5.52 9.57
N TRP A 20 4.15 -5.75 10.71
CA TRP A 20 5.24 -6.73 10.82
C TRP A 20 4.76 -8.16 11.03
N GLY A 21 3.63 -8.33 11.72
CA GLY A 21 3.17 -9.63 12.18
C GLY A 21 4.01 -10.20 13.33
N ASN A 22 3.49 -11.21 13.99
CA ASN A 22 4.17 -11.99 15.03
C ASN A 22 3.64 -13.44 15.00
N ILE A 23 4.22 -14.33 15.83
CA ILE A 23 3.78 -15.73 15.90
C ILE A 23 2.28 -15.85 16.21
N HIS A 24 1.74 -14.94 17.02
CA HIS A 24 0.33 -14.93 17.36
C HIS A 24 -0.54 -14.61 16.14
N SER A 25 -0.21 -13.56 15.38
CA SER A 25 -0.99 -13.11 14.22
C SER A 25 -0.81 -13.98 12.98
N LEU A 26 0.35 -14.65 12.82
CA LEU A 26 0.68 -15.43 11.63
C LEU A 26 0.55 -16.95 11.81
N LYS A 27 0.47 -17.44 13.04
CA LYS A 27 0.37 -18.88 13.33
C LYS A 27 -0.77 -19.21 14.27
N THR A 28 -0.73 -18.72 15.51
CA THR A 28 -1.66 -19.15 16.56
C THR A 28 -3.12 -18.78 16.26
N VAL A 29 -3.39 -17.53 15.88
CA VAL A 29 -4.75 -17.06 15.57
C VAL A 29 -5.28 -17.68 14.27
N PRO A 30 -4.52 -17.73 13.15
CA PRO A 30 -4.96 -18.42 11.94
C PRO A 30 -5.26 -19.90 12.15
N GLU A 31 -4.40 -20.64 12.86
CA GLU A 31 -4.60 -22.07 13.16
C GLU A 31 -5.87 -22.28 13.98
N ALA A 32 -6.09 -21.47 15.03
CA ALA A 32 -7.30 -21.54 15.85
C ALA A 32 -8.58 -21.22 15.05
N ASN A 33 -8.48 -20.34 14.05
CA ASN A 33 -9.59 -19.97 13.18
C ASN A 33 -9.72 -20.86 11.93
N GLY A 34 -8.92 -21.93 11.81
CA GLY A 34 -8.94 -22.83 10.65
C GLY A 34 -8.48 -22.20 9.33
N VAL A 35 -7.73 -21.09 9.39
CA VAL A 35 -7.25 -20.36 8.21
C VAL A 35 -5.94 -20.97 7.72
N ASN A 36 -5.92 -21.45 6.48
CA ASN A 36 -4.69 -21.90 5.84
C ASN A 36 -3.83 -20.69 5.41
N VAL A 37 -2.78 -20.42 6.19
CA VAL A 37 -1.87 -19.29 5.98
C VAL A 37 -1.15 -19.40 4.63
N MET A 38 -0.75 -20.60 4.22
CA MET A 38 -0.05 -20.82 2.94
C MET A 38 -0.95 -20.53 1.75
N GLU A 39 -2.22 -20.92 1.81
CA GLU A 39 -3.19 -20.59 0.77
C GLU A 39 -3.42 -19.07 0.69
N LYS A 40 -3.57 -18.40 1.83
CA LYS A 40 -3.72 -16.94 1.89
C LYS A 40 -2.48 -16.21 1.37
N LEU A 41 -1.29 -16.71 1.64
CA LEU A 41 -0.04 -16.17 1.10
C LEU A 41 0.00 -16.31 -0.43
N ARG A 42 -0.40 -17.47 -0.96
CA ARG A 42 -0.49 -17.69 -2.41
C ARG A 42 -1.54 -16.78 -3.06
N GLN A 43 -2.73 -16.65 -2.47
CA GLN A 43 -3.76 -15.72 -2.92
C GLN A 43 -3.24 -14.27 -2.96
N PHE A 44 -2.51 -13.85 -1.93
CA PHE A 44 -1.91 -12.52 -1.87
C PHE A 44 -0.84 -12.32 -2.96
N TYR A 45 0.02 -13.30 -3.18
CA TYR A 45 1.03 -13.28 -4.24
C TYR A 45 0.36 -13.16 -5.63
N ASP A 46 -0.65 -13.98 -5.90
CA ASP A 46 -1.35 -13.97 -7.18
C ASP A 46 -2.13 -12.67 -7.44
N GLN A 47 -2.64 -12.03 -6.38
CA GLN A 47 -3.37 -10.77 -6.48
C GLN A 47 -2.46 -9.55 -6.68
N TYR A 48 -1.35 -9.46 -5.95
CA TYR A 48 -0.56 -8.21 -5.88
C TYR A 48 0.80 -8.26 -6.60
N TYR A 49 1.34 -9.45 -6.90
CA TYR A 49 2.66 -9.61 -7.56
C TYR A 49 2.52 -9.86 -9.07
N TYR A 50 2.34 -8.79 -9.83
CA TYR A 50 2.30 -8.79 -11.29
C TYR A 50 3.10 -7.61 -11.88
N ALA A 51 3.52 -7.70 -13.14
CA ALA A 51 4.51 -6.81 -13.74
C ALA A 51 4.08 -5.33 -13.79
N GLN A 52 2.80 -5.04 -14.05
CA GLN A 52 2.29 -3.66 -14.06
C GLN A 52 2.33 -2.99 -12.68
N ASN A 53 2.36 -3.76 -11.59
CA ASN A 53 2.47 -3.27 -10.21
C ASN A 53 3.91 -3.37 -9.67
N MET A 54 4.90 -3.59 -10.55
CA MET A 54 6.31 -3.69 -10.19
C MET A 54 7.12 -2.61 -10.90
N SER A 55 8.21 -2.19 -10.27
CA SER A 55 9.23 -1.35 -10.89
C SER A 55 10.58 -2.02 -10.68
N LEU A 56 11.37 -2.11 -11.74
CA LEU A 56 12.68 -2.75 -11.73
C LEU A 56 13.73 -1.71 -12.11
N VAL A 57 14.80 -1.62 -11.31
CA VAL A 57 15.97 -0.78 -11.60
C VAL A 57 17.18 -1.71 -11.63
N VAL A 58 17.98 -1.60 -12.70
CA VAL A 58 19.20 -2.39 -12.89
C VAL A 58 20.36 -1.45 -13.12
N ILE A 59 21.47 -1.71 -12.43
CA ILE A 59 22.71 -0.94 -12.52
C ILE A 59 23.84 -1.94 -12.77
N GLY A 60 24.65 -1.72 -13.79
CA GLY A 60 25.76 -2.60 -14.12
C GLY A 60 26.72 -1.96 -15.11
N ALA A 61 27.96 -2.46 -15.17
CA ALA A 61 29.00 -2.02 -16.10
C ALA A 61 28.86 -2.68 -17.49
N TYR A 62 27.63 -2.79 -17.98
CA TYR A 62 27.28 -3.34 -19.29
C TYR A 62 26.60 -2.26 -20.12
N THR A 63 26.55 -2.47 -21.43
CA THR A 63 25.78 -1.59 -22.33
C THR A 63 24.28 -1.70 -22.04
N LEU A 64 23.51 -0.68 -22.43
CA LEU A 64 22.06 -0.67 -22.23
C LEU A 64 21.39 -1.89 -22.88
N ASP A 65 21.81 -2.26 -24.09
CA ASP A 65 21.27 -3.40 -24.84
C ASP A 65 21.55 -4.74 -24.13
N GLU A 66 22.72 -4.87 -23.50
CA GLU A 66 23.08 -6.07 -22.73
C GLU A 66 22.25 -6.16 -21.45
N LEU A 67 22.07 -5.05 -20.74
CA LEU A 67 21.21 -4.98 -19.56
C LEU A 67 19.76 -5.31 -19.92
N GLU A 68 19.24 -4.73 -21.00
CA GLU A 68 17.88 -5.02 -21.49
C GLU A 68 17.72 -6.50 -21.81
N ARG A 69 18.66 -7.09 -22.55
CA ARG A 69 18.60 -8.52 -22.90
C ARG A 69 18.58 -9.42 -21.68
N GLN A 70 19.37 -9.11 -20.65
CA GLN A 70 19.38 -9.86 -19.40
C GLN A 70 18.07 -9.69 -18.62
N VAL A 71 17.55 -8.47 -18.56
CA VAL A 71 16.26 -8.18 -17.91
C VAL A 71 15.14 -8.95 -18.59
N LEU A 72 15.05 -8.90 -19.91
CA LEU A 72 14.03 -9.64 -20.66
C LEU A 72 14.14 -11.13 -20.39
N LYS A 73 15.35 -11.70 -20.44
CA LYS A 73 15.58 -13.12 -20.16
C LYS A 73 15.07 -13.54 -18.78
N CYS A 74 15.28 -12.73 -17.75
CA CYS A 74 14.93 -13.08 -16.37
C CYS A 74 13.47 -12.75 -16.02
N PHE A 75 12.92 -11.64 -16.52
CA PHE A 75 11.66 -11.07 -16.04
C PHE A 75 10.49 -11.20 -17.01
N GLN A 76 10.70 -11.70 -18.24
CA GLN A 76 9.60 -11.90 -19.21
C GLN A 76 8.49 -12.84 -18.72
N ILE A 77 8.80 -13.71 -17.75
CA ILE A 77 7.86 -14.71 -17.22
C ILE A 77 6.80 -14.07 -16.32
N VAL A 78 7.06 -12.88 -15.78
CA VAL A 78 6.15 -12.22 -14.84
C VAL A 78 4.88 -11.79 -15.57
N PRO A 79 3.68 -12.19 -15.11
CA PRO A 79 2.43 -11.85 -15.78
C PRO A 79 2.16 -10.34 -15.72
N SER A 80 1.54 -9.79 -16.75
CA SER A 80 1.23 -8.35 -16.80
C SER A 80 0.06 -7.93 -15.90
N LEU A 81 -0.81 -8.87 -15.53
CA LEU A 81 -2.01 -8.65 -14.70
C LEU A 81 -2.03 -9.66 -13.54
N PRO A 82 -2.85 -9.44 -12.49
CA PRO A 82 -3.05 -10.40 -11.42
C PRO A 82 -3.40 -11.80 -11.93
N ARG A 83 -2.86 -12.83 -11.29
CA ARG A 83 -3.19 -14.23 -11.59
C ARG A 83 -4.54 -14.56 -10.95
N TYR A 84 -5.64 -14.21 -11.59
CA TYR A 84 -6.96 -14.52 -11.05
C TYR A 84 -7.20 -16.05 -11.09
N ASN A 85 -7.52 -16.64 -9.94
CA ASN A 85 -7.95 -18.02 -9.86
C ASN A 85 -9.38 -18.12 -10.44
N HIS A 86 -9.52 -18.57 -11.68
CA HIS A 86 -10.81 -18.94 -12.26
C HIS A 86 -11.29 -20.25 -11.61
N ASN A 87 -11.88 -20.16 -10.40
CA ASN A 87 -12.67 -21.23 -9.81
C ASN A 87 -13.72 -20.63 -8.86
N GLN A 88 -14.67 -19.88 -9.42
CA GLN A 88 -16.06 -19.83 -8.97
C GLN A 88 -16.91 -19.53 -10.21
N ASN A 89 -17.59 -20.56 -10.70
CA ASN A 89 -18.82 -20.59 -11.51
C ASN A 89 -18.92 -19.71 -12.78
N LYS A 90 -19.38 -20.35 -13.85
CA LYS A 90 -19.47 -19.87 -15.23
C LYS A 90 -20.58 -18.84 -15.49
N ASP A 91 -21.23 -18.32 -14.46
CA ASP A 91 -22.49 -17.62 -14.58
C ASP A 91 -22.44 -16.32 -13.77
N ASP A 92 -21.73 -15.31 -14.25
CA ASP A 92 -22.06 -13.91 -13.96
C ASP A 92 -21.31 -12.99 -14.92
N GLN A 93 -22.01 -12.57 -15.97
CA GLN A 93 -21.60 -11.51 -16.87
C GLN A 93 -21.66 -10.17 -16.13
N THR A 94 -20.58 -9.81 -15.42
CA THR A 94 -20.31 -8.39 -15.10
C THR A 94 -18.86 -8.06 -15.44
N SER A 95 -18.54 -8.22 -16.72
CA SER A 95 -17.29 -7.71 -17.32
C SER A 95 -17.34 -6.19 -17.44
N SER A 96 -17.04 -5.46 -16.37
CA SER A 96 -16.63 -4.05 -16.43
C SER A 96 -16.00 -3.68 -15.07
N SER A 97 -14.70 -3.41 -14.95
CA SER A 97 -14.14 -2.09 -15.29
C SER A 97 -12.59 -2.03 -15.23
N LEU A 98 -11.87 -3.14 -15.11
CA LEU A 98 -10.39 -3.12 -14.94
C LEU A 98 -9.60 -3.19 -16.25
N ALA A 99 -10.10 -2.62 -17.34
CA ALA A 99 -9.30 -2.39 -18.53
C ALA A 99 -8.45 -1.13 -18.31
N ILE A 100 -7.24 -1.30 -17.78
CA ILE A 100 -6.25 -0.20 -17.72
C ILE A 100 -5.87 0.17 -19.16
N GLN A 101 -6.41 1.29 -19.65
CA GLN A 101 -5.98 1.86 -20.92
C GLN A 101 -4.52 2.31 -20.79
N ARG A 102 -3.65 1.74 -21.62
CA ARG A 102 -2.24 2.11 -21.73
C ARG A 102 -2.13 3.53 -22.30
N ASN A 103 -2.00 4.52 -21.43
CA ASN A 103 -1.49 5.81 -21.84
C ASN A 103 0.04 5.71 -21.91
N ASN A 104 0.58 6.06 -23.08
CA ASN A 104 1.98 6.13 -23.52
C ASN A 104 3.10 5.79 -22.50
N ALA A 105 4.06 4.96 -22.95
CA ALA A 105 5.20 4.42 -22.20
C ALA A 105 6.23 5.47 -21.67
N ASN A 106 5.90 6.77 -21.73
CA ASN A 106 6.84 7.87 -21.47
C ASN A 106 6.39 8.79 -20.33
N THR A 107 5.29 8.46 -19.64
CA THR A 107 4.83 9.27 -18.51
C THR A 107 5.04 8.46 -17.23
N TRP A 108 5.86 8.97 -16.30
CA TRP A 108 6.03 8.44 -14.93
C TRP A 108 4.72 8.45 -14.10
N ASP A 109 3.60 8.77 -14.73
CA ASP A 109 2.24 8.89 -14.20
C ASP A 109 1.47 7.55 -14.30
N VAL A 110 2.16 6.42 -14.21
CA VAL A 110 1.52 5.08 -14.17
C VAL A 110 0.91 4.79 -12.79
N SER A 111 1.04 5.69 -11.82
CA SER A 111 0.83 5.36 -10.39
C SER A 111 -0.15 6.25 -9.62
N ILE A 112 -0.97 7.08 -10.27
CA ILE A 112 -1.86 8.00 -9.53
C ILE A 112 -3.35 7.65 -9.64
N GLN A 113 -3.81 6.97 -10.70
CA GLN A 113 -5.24 6.67 -10.82
C GLN A 113 -5.77 5.52 -9.93
N ASN A 114 -4.89 4.66 -9.40
CA ASN A 114 -5.29 3.46 -8.63
C ASN A 114 -4.64 3.37 -7.24
N ASP A 115 -4.56 4.49 -6.49
CA ASP A 115 -4.14 4.42 -5.09
C ASP A 115 -5.27 3.80 -4.22
N PRO A 116 -5.04 2.63 -3.60
CA PRO A 116 -6.07 1.93 -2.82
C PRO A 116 -6.47 2.68 -1.53
N ILE A 117 -5.71 3.70 -1.12
CA ILE A 117 -5.91 4.45 0.12
C ILE A 117 -6.37 5.90 -0.15
N ALA A 118 -6.31 6.38 -1.39
CA ALA A 118 -6.71 7.76 -1.73
C ALA A 118 -8.14 8.12 -1.26
N ASN A 119 -9.07 7.15 -1.30
CA ASN A 119 -10.46 7.37 -0.91
C ASN A 119 -10.74 7.18 0.59
N LEU A 120 -9.74 6.75 1.39
CA LEU A 120 -9.93 6.48 2.83
C LEU A 120 -9.82 7.75 3.71
N GLY A 121 -9.38 8.87 3.16
CA GLY A 121 -9.25 10.14 3.88
C GLY A 121 -8.08 10.15 4.88
N MET A 122 -8.13 11.08 5.84
CA MET A 122 -7.08 11.23 6.86
C MET A 122 -7.15 10.12 7.93
N PRO A 123 -6.02 9.59 8.40
CA PRO A 123 -5.99 8.46 9.33
C PRO A 123 -6.50 8.79 10.74
N PHE A 124 -6.54 10.05 11.13
CA PHE A 124 -7.03 10.45 12.45
C PHE A 124 -8.29 11.29 12.32
N SER A 125 -9.26 10.99 13.18
CA SER A 125 -10.47 11.79 13.33
C SER A 125 -10.19 13.10 14.07
N THR A 126 -11.09 14.07 13.95
CA THR A 126 -11.07 15.31 14.72
C THR A 126 -11.01 15.06 16.24
N SER A 127 -11.70 14.03 16.74
CA SER A 127 -11.67 13.59 18.14
C SER A 127 -10.32 13.01 18.60
N SER A 128 -9.41 12.73 17.66
CA SER A 128 -8.08 12.18 17.94
C SER A 128 -6.96 13.21 17.89
N LEU A 129 -7.25 14.45 17.49
CA LEU A 129 -6.31 15.57 17.42
C LEU A 129 -6.11 16.23 18.79
N ALA A 130 -5.08 17.08 18.91
CA ALA A 130 -4.75 17.87 20.10
C ALA A 130 -4.56 17.04 21.39
N LYS A 131 -4.02 15.82 21.25
CA LYS A 131 -3.70 14.93 22.37
C LYS A 131 -2.23 15.02 22.74
N ILE A 132 -1.95 14.96 24.05
CA ILE A 132 -0.60 14.84 24.60
C ILE A 132 -0.39 13.40 25.04
N TYR A 133 0.62 12.74 24.49
CA TYR A 133 1.00 11.39 24.85
C TYR A 133 2.27 11.41 25.70
N ARG A 134 2.21 10.82 26.90
CA ARG A 134 3.39 10.59 27.74
C ARG A 134 3.83 9.14 27.56
N VAL A 135 5.02 8.94 27.00
CA VAL A 135 5.58 7.61 26.73
C VAL A 135 6.80 7.39 27.61
N ILE A 136 6.86 6.24 28.28
CA ILE A 136 8.03 5.84 29.08
C ILE A 136 9.00 5.11 28.15
N PRO A 137 10.18 5.69 27.87
CA PRO A 137 11.13 5.06 26.97
C PRO A 137 11.87 3.92 27.69
N VAL A 138 12.20 2.85 26.96
CA VAL A 138 13.01 1.73 27.48
C VAL A 138 14.46 2.16 27.74
N LYS A 139 14.97 3.11 26.95
CA LYS A 139 16.31 3.70 27.11
C LYS A 139 16.17 5.09 27.71
N GLU A 140 17.19 5.54 28.43
CA GLU A 140 17.24 6.91 28.94
C GLU A 140 17.35 7.91 27.78
N ARG A 141 16.20 8.50 27.43
CA ARG A 141 16.05 9.49 26.36
C ARG A 141 14.95 10.48 26.75
N HIS A 142 15.20 11.74 26.47
CA HIS A 142 14.21 12.80 26.60
C HIS A 142 13.93 13.33 25.19
N ASN A 143 12.71 13.10 24.69
CA ASN A 143 12.30 13.52 23.35
C ASN A 143 10.92 14.15 23.43
N LEU A 144 10.75 15.29 22.76
CA LEU A 144 9.46 15.89 22.47
C LEU A 144 9.22 15.77 20.96
N THR A 145 8.16 15.06 20.58
CA THR A 145 7.71 14.95 19.19
C THR A 145 6.39 15.69 19.04
N ILE A 146 6.34 16.65 18.12
CA ILE A 146 5.12 17.37 17.74
C ILE A 146 4.77 16.95 16.31
N THR A 147 3.54 16.50 16.10
CA THR A 147 3.08 15.97 14.82
C THR A 147 1.82 16.67 14.37
N TRP A 148 1.83 17.15 13.12
CA TRP A 148 0.65 17.71 12.45
C TRP A 148 0.24 16.79 11.30
N GLN A 149 -1.07 16.68 11.06
CA GLN A 149 -1.59 16.05 9.85
C GLN A 149 -1.67 17.06 8.74
N VAL A 150 -1.13 16.69 7.58
CA VAL A 150 -1.19 17.49 6.36
C VAL A 150 -1.80 16.63 5.24
N PRO A 151 -2.60 17.22 4.34
CA PRO A 151 -3.10 16.51 3.17
C PRO A 151 -1.94 15.98 2.30
N PRO A 152 -2.16 14.90 1.51
CA PRO A 152 -1.14 14.37 0.61
C PRO A 152 -0.57 15.46 -0.31
N GLN A 153 0.76 15.64 -0.31
CA GLN A 153 1.45 16.67 -1.10
C GLN A 153 2.14 16.10 -2.37
N LYS A 154 1.80 14.87 -2.78
CA LYS A 154 2.45 14.17 -3.90
C LYS A 154 2.35 14.95 -5.22
N GLU A 155 1.23 15.61 -5.46
CA GLU A 155 1.01 16.45 -6.65
C GLU A 155 1.92 17.70 -6.66
N ASN A 156 2.27 18.20 -5.46
CA ASN A 156 3.08 19.39 -5.25
C ASN A 156 4.59 19.08 -5.17
N TRP A 157 5.04 17.94 -5.70
CA TRP A 157 6.44 17.51 -5.61
C TRP A 157 7.46 18.49 -6.20
N LYS A 158 7.04 19.33 -7.16
CA LYS A 158 7.89 20.36 -7.79
C LYS A 158 8.08 21.58 -6.90
N SER A 159 7.02 22.05 -6.25
CA SER A 159 7.04 23.24 -5.39
C SER A 159 7.54 22.93 -3.98
N LYS A 160 7.42 21.67 -3.53
CA LYS A 160 7.93 21.16 -2.25
C LYS A 160 7.52 22.05 -1.04
N PRO A 161 6.22 22.31 -0.84
CA PRO A 161 5.76 23.24 0.18
C PRO A 161 6.16 22.83 1.60
N CYS A 162 6.13 21.53 1.92
CA CYS A 162 6.54 21.03 3.24
C CYS A 162 8.04 21.22 3.50
N ASP A 163 8.88 21.06 2.48
CA ASP A 163 10.33 21.26 2.63
C ASP A 163 10.64 22.74 2.90
N TYR A 164 9.90 23.64 2.25
CA TYR A 164 10.00 25.07 2.53
C TYR A 164 9.63 25.39 3.97
N LEU A 165 8.50 24.86 4.48
CA LEU A 165 8.07 25.07 5.86
C LEU A 165 9.05 24.51 6.90
N ALA A 166 9.70 23.38 6.59
CA ALA A 166 10.64 22.73 7.50
C ALA A 166 12.03 23.40 7.55
N HIS A 167 12.36 24.23 6.56
CA HIS A 167 13.65 24.91 6.49
C HIS A 167 13.73 26.13 7.43
N PHE A 168 12.60 26.78 7.72
CA PHE A 168 12.52 27.91 8.65
C PHE A 168 12.33 27.43 10.09
#